data_AF-A0A925NWW0-F1
#
_entry.id   AF-A0A925NWW0-F1
#
_cell.length_a   1.000
_cell.length_b   1.000
_cell.length_c   1.000
_cell.angle_alpha   90.00
_cell.angle_beta   90.00
_cell.angle_gamma   90.00
#
_symmetry.space_group_name_H-M   'P 1'
#
loop_
_entity.id
_entity.type
_entity.pdbx_description
1 polymer ?
#
loop_
_entity_poly.entity_id
_entity_poly.type
_entity_poly.pdbx_seq_one_letter_code
_entity_poly.pdbx_strand_id
1 'polypeptide(L)'
;MKTTRLQEKLIAAARQHEPSDAVPYAFEKRIMARIAAHQPVDELALWAGALWRAAASCCLIAVAIAVWSLPSGSSQDNQDFSQEFETTVFASMDQHIEDSW
;
A
#
# COMPACT_ATOMS: atom_id res chain seq x y z
N MET A 1 -35.07 -19.93 -37.50
CA MET A 1 -35.90 -19.27 -38.55
C MET A 1 -37.10 -18.49 -38.02
N LYS A 2 -37.83 -18.92 -36.97
CA LYS A 2 -38.97 -18.15 -36.43
C LYS A 2 -38.57 -16.85 -35.72
N THR A 3 -37.42 -16.82 -35.06
CA THR A 3 -36.90 -15.68 -34.29
C THR A 3 -36.51 -14.50 -35.19
N THR A 4 -35.86 -14.78 -36.33
CA THR A 4 -35.41 -13.78 -37.29
C THR A 4 -36.58 -12.99 -37.89
N ARG A 5 -37.68 -13.68 -38.22
CA ARG A 5 -38.89 -13.05 -38.78
C ARG A 5 -39.64 -12.19 -37.75
N LEU A 6 -39.58 -12.55 -36.47
CA LEU A 6 -40.16 -11.77 -35.37
C LEU A 6 -39.35 -10.49 -35.14
N GLN A 7 -38.02 -10.62 -35.19
CA GLN A 7 -37.09 -9.50 -35.06
C GLN A 7 -37.27 -8.49 -36.19
N GLU A 8 -37.39 -8.92 -37.44
CA GLU A 8 -37.67 -8.02 -38.57
C GLU A 8 -38.98 -7.26 -38.41
N LYS A 9 -40.06 -7.92 -37.95
CA LYS A 9 -41.35 -7.26 -37.70
C LYS A 9 -41.29 -6.26 -36.54
N LEU A 10 -40.55 -6.58 -35.48
CA LEU A 10 -40.34 -5.66 -34.34
C LEU A 10 -39.52 -4.45 -34.75
N ILE A 11 -38.46 -4.63 -35.55
CA ILE A 11 -37.64 -3.53 -36.06
C ILE A 11 -38.42 -2.65 -37.04
N ALA A 12 -39.27 -3.24 -37.90
CA ALA A 12 -40.12 -2.48 -38.80
C ALA A 12 -41.17 -1.66 -38.04
N ALA A 13 -41.77 -2.23 -36.99
CA ALA A 13 -42.72 -1.51 -36.12
C ALA A 13 -42.03 -0.39 -35.31
N ALA A 14 -40.83 -0.65 -34.78
CA ALA A 14 -40.05 0.33 -34.03
C ALA A 14 -39.62 1.52 -34.90
N ARG A 15 -39.28 1.30 -36.18
CA ARG A 15 -38.95 2.38 -37.12
C ARG A 15 -40.14 3.27 -37.51
N GLN A 16 -41.37 2.81 -37.32
CA GLN A 16 -42.58 3.60 -37.58
C GLN A 16 -42.98 4.48 -36.38
N HIS A 17 -42.39 4.28 -35.21
CA HIS A 17 -42.57 5.16 -34.06
C HIS A 17 -41.41 6.16 -33.98
N GLU A 18 -41.73 7.41 -33.67
CA GLU A 18 -40.72 8.45 -33.48
C GLU A 18 -39.75 8.03 -32.36
N PRO A 19 -38.42 8.19 -32.52
CA PRO A 19 -37.46 7.79 -31.50
C PRO A 19 -37.73 8.58 -30.22
N SER A 20 -38.35 7.91 -29.25
CA SER A 20 -38.63 8.49 -27.96
C SER A 20 -37.46 8.20 -27.03
N ASP A 21 -36.84 9.26 -26.52
CA ASP A 21 -35.81 9.18 -25.48
C ASP A 21 -36.42 8.81 -24.10
N ALA A 22 -37.75 8.64 -24.05
CA ALA A 22 -38.48 8.23 -22.86
C ALA A 22 -38.24 6.74 -22.58
N VAL A 23 -37.18 6.46 -21.84
CA VAL A 23 -36.94 5.14 -21.28
C VAL A 23 -38.02 4.88 -20.21
N PRO A 24 -38.69 3.72 -20.22
CA PRO A 24 -39.69 3.42 -19.20
C PRO A 24 -39.06 3.53 -17.81
N TYR A 25 -39.65 4.32 -16.91
CA TYR A 25 -39.17 4.56 -15.55
C TYR A 25 -38.82 3.28 -14.77
N ALA A 26 -39.45 2.15 -15.10
CA ALA A 26 -39.14 0.84 -14.54
C ALA A 26 -37.71 0.33 -14.87
N PHE A 27 -37.14 0.72 -16.01
CA PHE A 27 -35.77 0.42 -16.40
C PHE A 27 -34.78 1.23 -15.57
N GLU A 28 -35.00 2.54 -15.48
CA GLU A 28 -34.17 3.44 -14.66
C GLU A 28 -34.15 2.96 -13.20
N LYS A 29 -35.32 2.63 -12.64
CA LYS A 29 -35.42 2.06 -11.28
C LYS A 29 -34.64 0.76 -11.11
N ARG A 30 -34.66 -0.13 -12.10
CA ARG A 30 -33.89 -1.39 -12.04
C ARG A 30 -32.39 -1.15 -12.08
N ILE A 31 -31.93 -0.19 -12.88
CA ILE A 31 -30.51 0.17 -12.96
C ILE A 31 -30.07 0.86 -11.67
N MET A 32 -30.80 1.86 -11.20
CA MET A 32 -30.50 2.56 -9.95
C MET A 32 -30.50 1.63 -8.74
N ALA A 33 -31.43 0.67 -8.66
CA ALA A 33 -31.44 -0.33 -7.60
C ALA A 33 -30.20 -1.24 -7.64
N ARG A 34 -29.72 -1.59 -8.83
CA ARG A 34 -28.55 -2.47 -9.02
C ARG A 34 -27.24 -1.74 -8.74
N ILE A 35 -27.18 -0.44 -9.04
CA ILE A 35 -26.05 0.44 -8.71
C ILE A 35 -26.01 0.69 -7.20
N ALA A 36 -27.16 0.98 -6.57
CA ALA A 36 -27.26 1.19 -5.13
C ALA A 36 -26.96 -0.08 -4.31
N ALA A 37 -27.28 -1.26 -4.85
CA ALA A 37 -26.93 -2.53 -4.23
C ALA A 37 -25.44 -2.89 -4.37
N HIS A 38 -24.71 -2.19 -5.24
CA HIS A 38 -23.27 -2.36 -5.36
C HIS A 38 -22.58 -1.56 -4.25
N GLN A 39 -22.33 -2.24 -3.13
CA GLN A 39 -21.50 -1.68 -2.08
C GLN A 39 -20.08 -1.52 -2.62
N PRO A 40 -19.53 -0.29 -2.69
CA PRO A 40 -18.17 -0.11 -3.15
C PRO A 40 -17.26 -0.87 -2.19
N VAL A 41 -16.48 -1.81 -2.74
CA VAL A 41 -15.37 -2.38 -1.99
C VAL A 41 -14.43 -1.21 -1.71
N ASP A 42 -14.19 -0.95 -0.44
CA ASP A 42 -13.30 0.12 -0.03
C ASP A 42 -11.86 -0.32 -0.27
N GLU A 43 -11.41 -0.15 -1.52
CA GLU A 43 -10.06 -0.49 -1.96
C GLU A 43 -9.01 0.26 -1.13
N LEU A 44 -9.33 1.49 -0.67
CA LEU A 44 -8.47 2.26 0.23
C LEU A 44 -8.36 1.61 1.60
N ALA A 45 -9.43 1.04 2.14
CA ALA A 45 -9.36 0.28 3.39
C ALA A 45 -8.48 -0.98 3.26
N LEU A 46 -8.53 -1.65 2.10
CA LEU A 46 -7.68 -2.81 1.83
C LEU A 46 -6.19 -2.41 1.74
N TRP A 47 -5.91 -1.32 1.03
CA TRP A 47 -4.56 -0.75 0.91
C TRP A 47 -4.03 -0.22 2.25
N ALA A 48 -4.87 0.47 3.02
CA ALA A 48 -4.51 0.95 4.36
C ALA A 48 -4.17 -0.20 5.31
N GLY A 49 -4.94 -1.30 5.27
CA GLY A 49 -4.65 -2.51 6.03
C GLY A 49 -3.32 -3.16 5.63
N ALA A 50 -3.02 -3.23 4.33
CA ALA A 50 -1.74 -3.75 3.84
C ALA A 50 -0.56 -2.88 4.27
N LEU A 51 -0.69 -1.55 4.17
CA LEU A 51 0.33 -0.60 4.59
C LEU A 51 0.58 -0.66 6.10
N TRP A 52 -0.48 -0.82 6.88
CA TRP A 52 -0.41 -0.98 8.33
C TRP A 52 0.34 -2.24 8.75
N ARG A 53 0.15 -3.35 8.03
CA ARG A 53 0.87 -4.62 8.29
C ARG A 53 2.37 -4.47 8.07
N ALA A 54 2.78 -3.75 7.02
CA ALA A 54 4.19 -3.48 6.75
C ALA A 54 4.83 -2.57 7.81
N ALA A 55 4.11 -1.51 8.22
CA ALA A 55 4.56 -0.63 9.30
C ALA A 55 4.68 -1.39 10.62
N ALA A 56 3.69 -2.22 10.96
CA ALA A 56 3.70 -3.05 12.17
C ALA A 56 4.85 -4.06 12.17
N SER A 57 5.17 -4.70 11.04
CA SER A 57 6.32 -5.61 10.94
C SER A 57 7.65 -4.88 11.12
N CYS A 58 7.78 -3.66 10.58
CA CYS A 58 8.98 -2.84 10.76
C CYS A 58 9.17 -2.43 12.22
N CYS A 59 8.10 -1.94 12.87
CA CYS A 59 8.11 -1.62 14.29
C CYS A 59 8.46 -2.83 15.15
N LEU A 60 7.92 -4.02 14.84
CA LEU A 60 8.25 -5.25 15.58
C LEU A 60 9.74 -5.58 15.51
N ILE A 61 10.34 -5.50 14.33
CA ILE A 61 11.77 -5.77 14.14
C ILE A 61 12.60 -4.73 14.90
N ALA A 62 12.25 -3.44 14.81
CA ALA A 62 12.93 -2.38 15.53
C ALA A 62 12.87 -2.57 17.06
N VAL A 63 11.70 -2.98 17.58
CA VAL A 63 11.53 -3.29 19.00
C VAL A 63 12.34 -4.52 19.39
N ALA A 64 12.36 -5.57 18.57
CA ALA A 64 13.16 -6.76 18.85
C ALA A 64 14.65 -6.43 18.92
N ILE A 65 15.15 -5.60 18.00
CA ILE A 65 16.55 -5.12 18.01
C ILE A 65 16.78 -4.24 19.23
N ALA A 66 15.86 -3.33 19.57
CA ALA A 66 15.99 -2.46 20.73
C ALA A 66 16.05 -3.28 22.04
N VAL A 67 15.19 -4.29 22.18
CA VAL A 67 15.19 -5.21 23.34
C VAL A 67 16.50 -5.99 23.41
N TRP A 68 17.04 -6.43 22.27
CA TRP A 68 18.32 -7.13 22.21
C TRP A 68 19.51 -6.21 22.48
N SER A 69 19.39 -4.95 22.06
CA SER A 69 20.43 -3.93 22.15
C SER A 69 20.40 -3.18 23.48
N LEU A 70 19.43 -3.43 24.37
CA LEU A 70 19.51 -2.98 25.75
C LEU A 70 20.62 -3.81 26.43
N PRO A 71 21.82 -3.26 26.68
CA PRO A 71 22.77 -3.97 27.51
C PRO A 71 22.23 -3.96 28.93
N SER A 72 22.55 -4.99 29.71
CA SER A 72 22.29 -5.07 31.14
C SER A 72 23.05 -4.01 31.98
N GLY A 73 23.39 -2.85 31.42
CA GLY A 73 24.19 -1.78 32.03
C GLY A 73 24.88 -0.88 31.01
N SER A 74 24.13 0.02 30.34
CA SER A 74 24.70 1.02 29.42
C SER A 74 25.24 2.25 30.17
N SER A 75 26.35 2.09 30.89
CA SER A 75 27.11 3.25 31.38
C SER A 75 28.63 3.11 31.21
N GLN A 76 29.12 1.94 30.78
CA GLN A 76 30.56 1.69 30.62
C GLN A 76 31.05 1.77 29.17
N ASP A 77 30.18 1.48 28.20
CA ASP A 77 30.52 1.33 26.77
C ASP A 77 30.99 2.65 26.10
N ASN A 78 30.38 3.78 26.46
CA ASN A 78 30.73 5.07 25.84
C ASN A 78 32.11 5.60 26.27
N GLN A 79 32.58 5.23 27.48
CA GLN A 79 33.94 5.57 27.92
C GLN A 79 34.98 4.66 27.26
N ASP A 80 34.66 3.37 27.09
CA ASP A 80 35.53 2.38 26.44
C ASP A 80 35.78 2.75 24.97
N PHE A 81 34.73 3.05 24.21
CA PHE A 81 34.85 3.50 22.81
C PHE A 81 35.68 4.78 22.65
N SER A 82 35.52 5.77 23.55
CA SER A 82 36.32 7.00 23.49
C SER A 82 37.81 6.73 23.72
N GLN A 83 38.13 5.81 24.63
CA GLN A 83 39.50 5.45 24.97
C GLN A 83 40.16 4.60 23.88
N GLU A 84 39.43 3.64 23.30
CA GLU A 84 39.90 2.85 22.16
C GLU A 84 40.12 3.70 20.91
N PHE A 85 39.25 4.67 20.65
CA PHE A 85 39.38 5.60 19.53
C PHE A 85 40.61 6.50 19.68
N GLU A 86 40.79 7.13 20.84
CA GLU A 86 41.97 7.95 21.13
C GLU A 86 43.25 7.12 20.97
N THR A 87 43.29 5.91 21.54
CA THR A 87 44.45 5.01 21.44
C THR A 87 44.76 4.65 19.99
N THR A 88 43.74 4.35 19.19
CA THR A 88 43.92 3.98 17.77
C THR A 88 44.42 5.15 16.93
N VAL A 89 43.88 6.35 17.15
CA VAL A 89 44.31 7.55 16.42
C VAL A 89 45.75 7.90 16.77
N PHE A 90 46.10 7.91 18.06
CA PHE A 90 47.47 8.20 18.48
C PHE A 90 48.45 7.12 18.02
N ALA A 91 48.09 5.83 18.08
CA ALA A 91 48.92 4.76 17.57
C ALA A 91 49.18 4.89 16.06
N SER A 92 48.14 5.24 15.28
CA SER A 92 48.30 5.46 13.83
C SER A 92 49.22 6.65 13.51
N MET A 93 49.22 7.68 14.37
CA MET A 93 50.01 8.89 14.17
C MET A 93 51.46 8.70 14.62
N ASP A 94 51.68 7.97 15.71
CA ASP A 94 53.02 7.59 16.19
C ASP A 94 53.74 6.70 15.17
N GLN A 95 53.01 5.72 14.61
CA GLN A 95 53.54 4.83 13.57
C GLN A 95 53.90 5.61 12.29
N HIS A 96 53.10 6.62 11.91
CA HIS A 96 53.42 7.50 10.78
C HIS A 96 54.64 8.42 11.04
N ILE A 97 54.92 8.78 12.30
CA ILE A 97 56.10 9.58 12.66
C ILE A 97 57.35 8.70 12.64
N GLU A 98 57.27 7.48 13.17
CA GLU A 98 58.38 6.50 13.17
C GLU A 98 58.77 6.08 11.74
N ASP A 99 57.81 5.91 10.83
CA ASP A 99 58.07 5.58 9.41
C ASP A 99 58.69 6.75 8.60
N SER A 100 58.75 7.96 9.17
CA SER A 100 59.24 9.18 8.50
C SER A 100 60.68 9.58 8.84
N TRP A 101 61.37 8.81 9.71
CA TRP A 101 62.78 8.97 10.08
C TRP A 101 63.63 7.79 9.59
#